data_AF-A0AAN4MUI2-F1
#
_entry.id   AF-A0AAN4MUI2-F1
#
_cell.length_a   1.000
_cell.length_b   1.000
_cell.length_c   1.000
_cell.angle_alpha   90.00
_cell.angle_beta   90.00
_cell.angle_gamma   90.00
#
_symmetry.space_group_name_H-M   'P 1'
#
loop_
_entity.id
_entity.type
_entity.pdbx_description
1 polymer ?
#
loop_
_entity_poly.entity_id
_entity_poly.type
_entity_poly.pdbx_seq_one_letter_code
_entity_poly.pdbx_strand_id
1 'polypeptide(L)'
;MKKYRIAIEETLRKVVEIEAETPGMAVCQAEDEYNEEKHVLSADNFAGADIALSTDDITVMETLENADFIGYVQRRFEECRESVSVEDKIRLAFGSFDNALYEFGEYCKEAVRNRPQVYLLYRSDAWHSRSSMELVAPFSSLENMMEYLRRKKKEFRLTESVLEEFENNRQTQGRDENYLYESDYLDMLPEQESKLPPKDDAFYDKVFVYGESELSRRELESLPKPFDTYHITDEEMERIVRETELETRNRLGLNGCEPIDLDNERHSEIWWEEMEKIAVRHGVPYRRDE
;
A
#
# COMPACT_ATOMS: atom_id res chain seq x y z
N MET A 1 -2.00 -34.38 -57.34
CA MET A 1 -1.78 -34.25 -55.88
C MET A 1 -1.41 -32.82 -55.59
N LYS A 2 -2.03 -32.18 -54.59
CA LYS A 2 -1.62 -30.83 -54.13
C LYS A 2 -0.42 -30.97 -53.19
N LYS A 3 0.47 -29.97 -53.20
CA LYS A 3 1.63 -29.88 -52.30
C LYS A 3 1.34 -28.80 -51.27
N TYR A 4 1.66 -29.06 -50.01
CA TYR A 4 1.49 -28.13 -48.90
C TYR A 4 2.82 -27.94 -48.17
N ARG A 5 3.03 -26.75 -47.62
CA ARG A 5 4.17 -26.43 -46.77
C ARG A 5 3.77 -26.55 -45.31
N ILE A 6 4.40 -27.46 -44.59
CA ILE A 6 4.15 -27.69 -43.16
C ILE A 6 5.34 -27.12 -42.39
N ALA A 7 5.05 -26.30 -41.39
CA ALA A 7 6.03 -25.84 -40.41
C ALA A 7 6.06 -26.84 -39.24
N ILE A 8 7.27 -27.16 -38.78
CA ILE A 8 7.52 -27.93 -37.56
C ILE A 8 8.42 -27.07 -36.70
N GLU A 9 7.88 -26.58 -35.58
CA GLU A 9 8.58 -25.69 -34.67
C GLU A 9 8.70 -26.37 -33.29
N GLU A 10 9.92 -26.45 -32.77
CA GLU A 10 10.19 -26.99 -31.44
C GLU A 10 10.45 -25.85 -30.47
N THR A 11 9.73 -25.83 -29.35
CA THR A 11 9.93 -24.87 -28.28
C THR A 11 10.79 -25.50 -27.20
N LEU A 12 11.94 -24.89 -26.89
CA LEU A 12 12.79 -25.26 -25.75
C LEU A 12 12.55 -24.29 -24.60
N ARG A 13 12.43 -24.80 -23.37
CA ARG A 13 12.22 -24.01 -22.16
C ARG A 13 13.16 -24.47 -21.04
N LYS A 14 13.90 -23.51 -20.48
CA LYS A 14 14.67 -23.68 -19.25
C LYS A 14 14.22 -22.58 -18.28
N VAL A 15 13.97 -22.94 -17.03
CA VAL A 15 13.65 -21.99 -15.95
C VAL A 15 14.92 -21.81 -15.13
N VAL A 16 15.28 -20.55 -14.89
CA VAL A 16 16.47 -20.16 -14.12
C VAL A 16 16.05 -19.20 -13.02
N GLU A 17 16.75 -19.25 -11.89
CA GLU A 17 16.54 -18.35 -10.76
C GLU A 17 17.64 -17.28 -10.79
N ILE A 18 17.24 -16.01 -10.74
CA ILE A 18 18.14 -14.85 -10.81
C ILE A 18 17.77 -13.91 -9.68
N GLU A 19 18.77 -13.48 -8.91
CA GLU A 19 18.62 -12.46 -7.88
C GLU A 19 18.79 -11.07 -8.48
N ALA A 20 17.73 -10.27 -8.49
CA ALA A 20 17.76 -8.88 -8.94
C ALA A 20 16.76 -8.01 -8.17
N GLU A 21 16.97 -6.69 -8.20
CA GLU A 21 16.13 -5.72 -7.48
C GLU A 21 14.73 -5.56 -8.09
N THR A 22 14.59 -5.80 -9.40
CA THR A 22 13.32 -5.70 -10.12
C THR A 22 13.16 -6.84 -11.12
N PRO A 23 11.92 -7.24 -11.49
CA PRO A 23 11.69 -8.26 -12.51
C PRO A 23 12.34 -7.91 -13.87
N GLY A 24 12.30 -6.64 -14.28
CA GLY A 24 12.95 -6.21 -15.52
C GLY A 24 14.47 -6.38 -15.48
N MET A 25 15.11 -6.08 -14.36
CA MET A 25 16.55 -6.33 -14.20
C MET A 25 16.89 -7.82 -14.23
N ALA A 26 16.05 -8.67 -13.64
CA ALA A 26 16.23 -10.13 -13.70
C ALA A 26 16.16 -10.63 -15.16
N VAL A 27 15.24 -10.11 -15.96
CA VAL A 27 15.12 -10.45 -17.39
C VAL A 27 16.35 -9.99 -18.16
N CYS A 28 16.78 -8.73 -18.00
CA CYS A 28 17.99 -8.23 -18.67
C CYS A 28 19.23 -9.07 -18.31
N GLN A 29 19.40 -9.42 -17.04
CA GLN A 29 20.50 -10.28 -16.62
C GLN A 29 20.40 -11.69 -17.23
N ALA A 30 19.20 -12.26 -17.31
CA ALA A 30 18.99 -13.55 -17.97
C ALA A 30 19.39 -13.51 -19.46
N GLU A 31 19.05 -12.42 -20.14
CA GLU A 31 19.39 -12.18 -21.54
C GLU A 31 20.90 -12.07 -21.74
N ASP A 32 21.58 -11.31 -20.88
CA ASP A 32 23.05 -11.20 -20.90
C ASP A 32 23.72 -12.55 -20.65
N GLU A 33 23.26 -13.31 -19.64
CA GLU A 33 23.78 -14.64 -19.35
C GLU A 33 23.51 -15.64 -20.50
N TYR A 34 22.37 -15.52 -21.17
CA TYR A 34 22.06 -16.31 -22.36
C TYR A 34 23.00 -15.96 -23.53
N ASN A 35 23.21 -14.66 -23.79
CA ASN A 35 24.11 -14.16 -24.84
C ASN A 35 25.58 -14.53 -24.58
N GLU A 36 25.98 -14.67 -23.32
CA GLU A 36 27.29 -15.18 -22.90
C GLU A 36 27.40 -16.71 -22.92
N GLU A 37 26.38 -17.40 -23.43
CA GLU A 37 26.30 -18.88 -23.51
C GLU A 37 26.33 -19.58 -22.14
N LYS A 38 26.02 -18.88 -21.03
CA LYS A 38 25.89 -19.51 -19.70
C LYS A 38 24.63 -20.39 -19.62
N HIS A 39 23.59 -20.02 -20.37
CA HIS A 39 22.33 -20.78 -20.46
C HIS A 39 22.12 -21.36 -21.86
N VAL A 40 22.77 -22.50 -22.15
CA VAL A 40 22.52 -23.24 -23.39
C VAL A 40 21.30 -24.15 -23.25
N LEU A 41 20.33 -23.99 -24.14
CA LEU A 41 19.16 -24.86 -24.27
C LEU A 41 19.52 -26.09 -25.12
N SER A 42 19.18 -27.28 -24.64
CA SER A 42 19.40 -28.56 -25.33
C SER A 42 18.09 -29.32 -25.55
N ALA A 43 18.18 -30.52 -26.13
CA ALA A 43 17.05 -31.44 -26.27
C ALA A 43 16.39 -31.79 -24.92
N ASP A 44 17.13 -31.71 -23.81
CA ASP A 44 16.59 -31.95 -22.46
C ASP A 44 15.65 -30.82 -22.02
N ASN A 45 15.67 -29.68 -22.69
CA ASN A 45 14.79 -28.54 -22.44
C ASN A 45 13.54 -28.55 -23.32
N PHE A 46 13.23 -29.66 -24.00
CA PHE A 46 12.07 -29.72 -24.88
C PHE A 46 10.76 -29.48 -24.12
N ALA A 47 10.03 -28.45 -24.55
CA ALA A 47 8.73 -28.07 -23.99
C ALA A 47 7.55 -28.52 -24.86
N GLY A 48 7.76 -28.61 -26.18
CA GLY A 48 6.72 -29.03 -27.12
C GLY A 48 7.10 -28.82 -28.57
N ALA A 49 6.33 -29.43 -29.46
CA ALA A 49 6.45 -29.26 -30.90
C ALA A 49 5.09 -28.85 -31.48
N ASP A 50 5.08 -27.79 -32.28
CA ASP A 50 3.92 -27.39 -33.07
C ASP A 50 4.10 -27.83 -34.53
N ILE A 51 3.07 -28.46 -35.09
CA ILE A 51 3.06 -28.95 -36.46
C ILE A 51 1.83 -28.39 -37.14
N ALA A 52 2.04 -27.32 -37.90
CA ALA A 52 0.97 -26.53 -38.49
C ALA A 52 1.24 -26.25 -39.98
N LEU A 53 0.19 -25.83 -40.68
CA LEU A 53 0.35 -25.30 -42.04
C LEU A 53 1.16 -24.01 -41.96
N SER A 54 2.25 -23.95 -42.73
CA SER A 54 3.15 -22.79 -42.71
C SER A 54 2.43 -21.54 -43.20
N THR A 55 2.74 -20.39 -42.61
CA THR A 55 2.30 -19.08 -43.10
C THR A 55 2.79 -18.78 -44.52
N ASP A 56 3.86 -19.44 -44.97
CA ASP A 56 4.39 -19.38 -46.33
C ASP A 56 3.73 -20.37 -47.31
N ASP A 57 2.69 -21.11 -46.87
CA ASP A 57 1.86 -21.91 -47.75
C ASP A 57 0.93 -21.01 -48.57
N ILE A 58 0.83 -21.31 -49.87
CA ILE A 58 0.03 -20.52 -50.81
C ILE A 58 -1.43 -20.45 -50.37
N THR A 59 -1.97 -21.54 -49.80
CA THR A 59 -3.35 -21.58 -49.32
C THR A 59 -3.55 -20.60 -48.17
N VAL A 60 -2.59 -20.53 -47.24
CA VAL A 60 -2.67 -19.62 -46.08
C VAL A 60 -2.56 -18.18 -46.56
N MET A 61 -1.59 -17.88 -47.41
CA MET A 61 -1.40 -16.53 -47.96
C MET A 61 -2.67 -16.03 -48.67
N GLU A 62 -3.25 -16.84 -49.58
CA GLU A 62 -4.49 -16.48 -50.29
C GLU A 62 -5.68 -16.30 -49.33
N THR A 63 -5.77 -17.09 -48.25
CA THR A 63 -6.85 -16.94 -47.26
C THR A 63 -6.66 -15.73 -46.35
N LEU A 64 -5.43 -15.34 -46.04
CA LEU A 64 -5.13 -14.14 -45.25
C LEU A 64 -5.38 -12.85 -46.05
N GLU A 65 -5.43 -12.91 -47.38
CA GLU A 65 -5.87 -11.79 -48.22
C GLU A 65 -7.41 -11.69 -48.33
N ASN A 66 -8.14 -12.71 -47.88
CA ASN A 66 -9.60 -12.75 -47.98
C ASN A 66 -10.26 -12.02 -46.79
N ALA A 67 -10.93 -10.91 -47.08
CA ALA A 67 -11.64 -10.09 -46.10
C ALA A 67 -12.75 -10.84 -45.34
N ASP A 68 -13.45 -11.77 -45.98
CA ASP A 68 -14.50 -12.56 -45.33
C ASP A 68 -13.91 -13.52 -44.30
N PHE A 69 -12.74 -14.09 -44.59
CA PHE A 69 -12.01 -14.95 -43.66
C PHE A 69 -11.50 -14.16 -42.46
N ILE A 70 -10.89 -12.98 -42.68
CA ILE A 70 -10.46 -12.09 -41.61
C ILE A 70 -11.64 -11.71 -40.72
N GLY A 71 -12.77 -11.30 -41.32
CA GLY A 71 -13.98 -10.93 -40.57
C GLY A 71 -14.56 -12.11 -39.76
N TYR A 72 -14.48 -13.33 -40.29
CA TYR A 72 -14.85 -14.54 -39.55
C TYR A 72 -13.93 -14.78 -38.34
N VAL A 73 -12.61 -14.67 -38.51
CA VAL A 73 -11.63 -14.85 -37.42
C VAL A 73 -11.82 -13.79 -36.33
N GLN A 74 -12.00 -12.52 -36.70
CA GLN A 74 -12.24 -11.43 -35.75
C GLN A 74 -13.50 -11.67 -34.91
N ARG A 75 -14.61 -12.04 -35.55
CA ARG A 75 -15.87 -12.36 -34.84
C ARG A 75 -15.67 -13.51 -33.85
N ARG A 76 -14.96 -14.56 -34.25
CA ARG A 76 -14.64 -15.69 -33.36
C ARG A 76 -13.74 -15.28 -32.20
N PHE A 77 -12.78 -14.39 -32.43
CA PHE A 77 -11.92 -13.87 -31.38
C PHE A 77 -12.72 -13.03 -30.37
N GLU A 78 -13.63 -12.19 -30.83
CA GLU A 78 -14.54 -11.42 -29.97
C GLU A 78 -15.45 -12.33 -29.13
N GLU A 79 -16.04 -13.36 -29.74
CA GLU A 79 -16.84 -14.38 -29.04
C GLU A 79 -16.04 -15.10 -27.93
N CYS A 80 -14.74 -15.33 -28.17
CA CYS A 80 -13.87 -16.03 -27.24
C CYS A 80 -13.15 -15.11 -26.24
N ARG A 81 -13.30 -13.78 -26.33
CA ARG A 81 -12.51 -12.80 -25.55
C ARG A 81 -12.58 -13.03 -24.03
N GLU A 82 -13.73 -13.47 -23.53
CA GLU A 82 -13.94 -13.75 -22.10
C GLU A 82 -13.26 -15.04 -21.65
N SER A 83 -13.09 -16.01 -22.55
CA SER A 83 -12.44 -17.31 -22.26
C SER A 83 -10.91 -17.24 -22.29
N VAL A 84 -10.33 -16.18 -22.83
CA VAL A 84 -8.86 -16.00 -22.88
C VAL A 84 -8.33 -15.76 -21.47
N SER A 85 -7.29 -16.52 -21.09
CA SER A 85 -6.65 -16.43 -19.79
C SER A 85 -6.04 -15.03 -19.57
N VAL A 86 -5.88 -14.64 -18.30
CA VAL A 86 -5.23 -13.36 -17.97
C VAL A 86 -3.77 -13.36 -18.42
N GLU A 87 -3.09 -14.50 -18.35
CA GLU A 87 -1.71 -14.66 -18.84
C GLU A 87 -1.60 -14.39 -20.34
N ASP A 88 -2.50 -14.93 -21.15
CA ASP A 88 -2.49 -14.68 -22.59
C ASP A 88 -2.87 -13.23 -22.91
N LYS A 89 -3.79 -12.63 -22.13
CA LYS A 89 -4.09 -11.20 -22.24
C LYS A 89 -2.86 -10.34 -21.93
N ILE A 90 -2.07 -10.71 -20.92
CA ILE A 90 -0.83 -10.02 -20.56
C ILE A 90 0.16 -10.09 -21.71
N ARG A 91 0.41 -11.30 -22.24
CA ARG A 91 1.33 -11.49 -23.38
C ARG A 91 0.86 -10.77 -24.63
N LEU A 92 -0.45 -10.74 -24.91
CA LEU A 92 -1.01 -10.06 -26.08
C LEU A 92 -0.96 -8.53 -25.97
N ALA A 93 -1.22 -7.97 -24.78
CA ALA A 93 -1.32 -6.52 -24.58
C ALA A 93 0.02 -5.86 -24.25
N PHE A 94 0.83 -6.50 -23.41
CA PHE A 94 2.07 -5.93 -22.86
C PHE A 94 3.34 -6.65 -23.38
N GLY A 95 3.17 -7.73 -24.14
CA GLY A 95 4.26 -8.57 -24.65
C GLY A 95 4.82 -9.53 -23.59
N SER A 96 5.07 -9.05 -22.38
CA SER A 96 5.65 -9.80 -21.28
C SER A 96 5.06 -9.42 -19.92
N PHE A 97 5.34 -10.26 -18.92
CA PHE A 97 4.87 -10.02 -17.54
C PHE A 97 5.60 -8.88 -16.85
N ASP A 98 6.91 -8.74 -17.07
CA ASP A 98 7.72 -7.67 -16.49
C ASP A 98 7.28 -6.29 -16.99
N ASN A 99 6.95 -6.16 -18.28
CA ASN A 99 6.36 -4.94 -18.83
C ASN A 99 5.00 -4.61 -18.19
N ALA A 100 4.12 -5.61 -18.09
CA ALA A 100 2.81 -5.42 -17.46
C ALA A 100 2.92 -4.99 -15.99
N LEU A 101 3.86 -5.58 -15.23
CA LEU A 101 4.11 -5.22 -13.85
C LEU A 101 4.68 -3.80 -13.72
N TYR A 102 5.59 -3.41 -14.62
CA TYR A 102 6.14 -2.06 -14.65
C TYR A 102 5.05 -1.01 -14.93
N GLU A 103 4.28 -1.19 -16.01
CA GLU A 103 3.20 -0.26 -16.37
C GLU A 103 2.12 -0.16 -15.29
N PHE A 104 1.77 -1.29 -14.68
CA PHE A 104 0.83 -1.29 -13.55
C PHE A 104 1.38 -0.54 -12.34
N GLY A 105 2.68 -0.68 -12.05
CA GLY A 105 3.36 0.07 -11.00
C GLY A 105 3.32 1.58 -11.24
N GLU A 106 3.56 2.02 -12.47
CA GLU A 106 3.46 3.45 -12.83
C GLU A 106 2.02 3.95 -12.75
N TYR A 107 1.05 3.17 -13.24
CA TYR A 107 -0.38 3.47 -13.08
C TYR A 107 -0.75 3.65 -11.60
N CYS A 108 -0.30 2.75 -10.72
CA CYS A 108 -0.56 2.86 -9.28
C CYS A 108 0.04 4.14 -8.68
N LYS A 109 1.29 4.49 -9.06
CA LYS A 109 1.94 5.73 -8.60
C LYS A 109 1.21 6.97 -9.09
N GLU A 110 0.78 6.97 -10.35
CA GLU A 110 0.00 8.07 -10.94
C GLU A 110 -1.37 8.21 -10.27
N ALA A 111 -2.03 7.08 -10.02
CA ALA A 111 -3.29 7.02 -9.29
C ALA A 111 -3.15 7.46 -7.83
N VAL A 112 -1.96 7.48 -7.23
CA VAL A 112 -1.69 8.05 -5.89
C VAL A 112 -1.33 9.54 -5.98
N ARG A 113 -0.52 9.95 -6.97
CA ARG A 113 -0.13 11.36 -7.18
C ARG A 113 -1.30 12.25 -7.55
N ASN A 114 -2.28 11.72 -8.29
CA ASN A 114 -3.43 12.46 -8.76
C ASN A 114 -4.65 12.36 -7.84
N ARG A 115 -4.53 11.81 -6.62
CA ARG A 115 -5.67 11.77 -5.68
C ARG A 115 -5.90 13.16 -5.11
N PRO A 116 -7.07 13.78 -5.34
CA PRO A 116 -7.39 15.02 -4.67
C PRO A 116 -7.63 14.72 -3.18
N GLN A 117 -6.62 15.03 -2.37
CA GLN A 117 -6.74 14.97 -0.92
C GLN A 117 -7.53 16.18 -0.42
N VAL A 118 -8.58 15.93 0.35
CA VAL A 118 -9.38 16.96 1.00
C VAL A 118 -9.08 16.95 2.48
N TYR A 119 -8.91 18.13 3.04
CA TYR A 119 -8.67 18.36 4.44
C TYR A 119 -9.93 18.98 5.06
N LEU A 120 -10.58 18.27 5.97
CA LEU A 120 -11.79 18.69 6.64
C LEU A 120 -11.43 19.29 8.00
N LEU A 121 -11.68 20.58 8.19
CA LEU A 121 -11.48 21.26 9.46
C LEU A 121 -12.75 21.13 10.31
N TYR A 122 -12.64 20.55 11.49
CA TYR A 122 -13.71 20.47 12.47
C TYR A 122 -13.42 21.34 13.68
N ARG A 123 -14.50 21.79 14.31
CA ARG A 123 -14.49 22.40 15.64
C ARG A 123 -15.18 21.44 16.59
N SER A 124 -14.59 21.22 17.76
CA SER A 124 -15.17 20.39 18.82
C SER A 124 -15.07 21.08 20.18
N ASP A 125 -15.77 20.51 21.15
CA ASP A 125 -15.59 20.86 22.56
C ASP A 125 -14.19 20.50 23.08
N ALA A 126 -13.92 20.88 24.33
CA ALA A 126 -12.71 20.56 25.07
C ALA A 126 -12.35 19.06 25.11
N TRP A 127 -13.31 18.18 24.81
CA TRP A 127 -13.20 16.72 24.92
C TRP A 127 -13.23 15.99 23.56
N HIS A 128 -13.25 16.74 22.45
CA HIS A 128 -13.28 16.21 21.08
C HIS A 128 -14.43 15.21 20.85
N SER A 129 -15.56 15.42 21.52
CA SER A 129 -16.69 14.49 21.42
C SER A 129 -17.29 14.49 20.00
N ARG A 130 -17.55 13.32 19.40
CA ARG A 130 -18.11 13.22 18.04
C ARG A 130 -19.45 13.93 17.89
N SER A 131 -20.23 13.99 18.97
CA SER A 131 -21.50 14.72 19.05
C SER A 131 -21.35 16.25 19.03
N SER A 132 -20.16 16.76 19.35
CA SER A 132 -19.84 18.21 19.33
C SER A 132 -19.03 18.63 18.09
N MET A 133 -18.64 17.67 17.24
CA MET A 133 -17.89 17.94 16.03
C MET A 133 -18.75 18.66 15.00
N GLU A 134 -18.39 19.90 14.72
CA GLU A 134 -19.00 20.71 13.67
C GLU A 134 -17.97 20.93 12.55
N LEU A 135 -18.33 20.54 11.33
CA LEU A 135 -17.51 20.82 10.16
C LEU A 135 -17.48 22.33 9.91
N VAL A 136 -16.28 22.91 9.96
CA VAL A 136 -16.06 24.33 9.70
C VAL A 136 -15.95 24.56 8.20
N ALA A 137 -15.05 23.85 7.53
CA ALA A 137 -14.85 23.96 6.08
C ALA A 137 -13.98 22.82 5.52
N PRO A 138 -14.22 22.42 4.26
CA PRO A 138 -13.30 21.59 3.48
C PRO A 138 -12.22 22.43 2.79
N PHE A 139 -11.00 21.89 2.68
CA PHE A 139 -9.85 22.51 2.04
C PHE A 139 -9.17 21.54 1.07
N SER A 140 -8.63 22.06 -0.03
CA SER A 140 -7.91 21.28 -1.04
C SER A 140 -6.44 21.01 -0.67
N SER A 141 -5.93 21.63 0.40
CA SER A 141 -4.58 21.44 0.90
C SER A 141 -4.47 21.87 2.36
N LEU A 142 -3.51 21.29 3.09
CA LEU A 142 -3.17 21.70 4.46
C LEU A 142 -2.74 23.17 4.51
N GLU A 143 -1.98 23.64 3.52
CA GLU A 143 -1.52 25.03 3.45
C GLU A 143 -2.68 26.03 3.40
N ASN A 144 -3.70 25.74 2.59
CA ASN A 144 -4.89 26.59 2.48
C ASN A 144 -5.68 26.61 3.81
N MET A 145 -5.76 25.47 4.50
CA MET A 145 -6.36 25.39 5.84
C MET A 145 -5.58 26.21 6.86
N MET A 146 -4.25 26.08 6.89
CA MET A 146 -3.39 26.82 7.79
C MET A 146 -3.46 28.33 7.51
N GLU A 147 -3.52 28.72 6.24
CA GLU A 147 -3.72 30.13 5.88
C GLU A 147 -5.08 30.66 6.36
N TYR A 148 -6.15 29.86 6.21
CA TYR A 148 -7.46 30.20 6.72
C TYR A 148 -7.45 30.39 8.25
N LEU A 149 -6.84 29.48 9.01
CA LEU A 149 -6.70 29.57 10.46
C LEU A 149 -5.86 30.80 10.87
N ARG A 150 -4.77 31.09 10.16
CA ARG A 150 -3.93 32.28 10.39
C ARG A 150 -4.72 33.58 10.14
N ARG A 151 -5.54 33.63 9.08
CA ARG A 151 -6.41 34.79 8.79
C ARG A 151 -7.51 34.96 9.84
N LYS A 152 -8.02 33.86 10.39
CA LYS A 152 -9.10 33.82 11.39
C LYS A 152 -8.62 33.74 12.85
N LYS A 153 -7.31 33.89 13.09
CA LYS A 153 -6.65 33.77 14.41
C LYS A 153 -7.34 34.55 15.54
N LYS A 154 -7.84 35.76 15.26
CA LYS A 154 -8.57 36.59 16.24
C LYS A 154 -9.99 36.09 16.56
N GLU A 155 -10.64 35.47 15.59
CA GLU A 155 -12.01 34.94 15.71
C GLU A 155 -12.02 33.64 16.49
N PHE A 156 -11.03 32.78 16.25
CA PHE A 156 -10.86 31.49 16.92
C PHE A 156 -9.98 31.52 18.18
N ARG A 157 -9.53 32.71 18.61
CA ARG A 157 -8.66 32.90 19.79
C ARG A 157 -7.39 32.02 19.78
N LEU A 158 -6.84 31.75 18.60
CA LEU A 158 -5.65 30.91 18.43
C LEU A 158 -4.35 31.71 18.65
N THR A 159 -3.38 31.12 19.35
CA THR A 159 -2.04 31.70 19.54
C THR A 159 -1.06 31.08 18.53
N GLU A 160 0.09 31.72 18.25
CA GLU A 160 1.15 31.15 17.37
C GLU A 160 1.50 29.72 17.78
N SER A 161 1.74 29.52 19.07
CA SER A 161 2.09 28.20 19.65
C SER A 161 1.00 27.14 19.44
N VAL A 162 -0.27 27.54 19.41
CA VAL A 162 -1.40 26.61 19.20
C VAL A 162 -1.52 26.24 17.72
N LEU A 163 -1.14 27.14 16.81
CA LEU A 163 -1.09 26.83 15.37
C LEU A 163 0.08 25.90 15.04
N GLU A 164 1.23 26.07 15.69
CA GLU A 164 2.35 25.11 15.59
C GLU A 164 1.97 23.75 16.16
N GLU A 165 1.27 23.72 17.30
CA GLU A 165 0.74 22.47 17.88
C GLU A 165 -0.27 21.80 16.95
N PHE A 166 -1.17 22.56 16.34
CA PHE A 166 -2.15 22.06 15.37
C PHE A 166 -1.50 21.48 14.11
N GLU A 167 -0.45 22.13 13.60
CA GLU A 167 0.31 21.65 12.44
C GLU A 167 1.01 20.32 12.75
N ASN A 168 1.57 20.18 13.96
CA ASN A 168 2.32 18.99 14.39
C ASN A 168 1.41 17.83 14.84
N ASN A 169 0.30 18.12 15.51
CA ASN A 169 -0.54 17.13 16.19
C ASN A 169 -1.89 16.90 15.52
N ARG A 170 -2.18 17.61 14.42
CA ARG A 170 -3.48 17.61 13.71
C ARG A 170 -4.69 18.09 14.53
N GLN A 171 -4.45 18.55 15.74
CA GLN A 171 -5.46 19.01 16.68
C GLN A 171 -4.90 20.07 17.62
N THR A 172 -5.78 20.91 18.16
CA THR A 172 -5.47 21.79 19.29
C THR A 172 -5.94 21.18 20.61
N GLN A 173 -5.30 21.54 21.72
CA GLN A 173 -5.76 21.24 23.08
C GLN A 173 -5.96 22.51 23.92
N GLY A 174 -7.11 23.15 23.72
CA GLY A 174 -7.66 24.25 24.48
C GLY A 174 -8.71 23.79 25.51
N ARG A 175 -9.02 24.67 26.46
CA ARG A 175 -9.95 24.40 27.58
C ARG A 175 -11.43 24.44 27.21
N ASP A 176 -11.79 25.13 26.13
CA ASP A 176 -13.18 25.42 25.77
C ASP A 176 -13.52 24.88 24.37
N GLU A 177 -12.78 25.32 23.35
CA GLU A 177 -12.98 24.92 21.96
C GLU A 177 -11.67 24.37 21.37
N ASN A 178 -11.79 23.29 20.62
CA ASN A 178 -10.71 22.64 19.91
C ASN A 178 -10.97 22.58 18.42
N TYR A 179 -9.87 22.58 17.66
CA TYR A 179 -9.87 22.39 16.22
C TYR A 179 -9.11 21.11 15.94
N LEU A 180 -9.62 20.31 15.01
CA LEU A 180 -8.94 19.14 14.49
C LEU A 180 -9.15 19.09 12.99
N TYR A 181 -8.22 18.48 12.27
CA TYR A 181 -8.43 18.20 10.87
C TYR A 181 -8.27 16.72 10.54
N GLU A 182 -9.16 16.23 9.68
CA GLU A 182 -9.06 14.93 9.04
C GLU A 182 -8.67 15.15 7.59
N SER A 183 -7.82 14.28 7.05
CA SER A 183 -7.51 14.26 5.63
C SER A 183 -8.03 12.98 5.01
N ASP A 184 -8.85 13.13 3.98
CA ASP A 184 -9.43 12.02 3.22
C ASP A 184 -9.14 12.20 1.74
N TYR A 185 -9.11 11.10 1.00
CA TYR A 185 -9.01 11.13 -0.45
C TYR A 185 -10.42 11.11 -1.04
N LEU A 186 -10.75 12.10 -1.88
CA LEU A 186 -11.93 12.02 -2.72
C LEU A 186 -11.80 10.79 -3.63
N ASP A 187 -12.90 10.04 -3.79
CA ASP A 187 -13.06 8.81 -4.60
C ASP A 187 -12.86 7.46 -3.91
N MET A 188 -12.69 7.43 -2.58
CA MET A 188 -13.03 6.22 -1.83
C MET A 188 -14.57 6.11 -1.79
N LEU A 189 -15.18 5.41 -2.75
CA LEU A 189 -16.35 4.60 -2.36
C LEU A 189 -15.87 3.79 -1.15
N PRO A 190 -16.66 3.70 -0.05
CA PRO A 190 -16.22 2.92 1.11
C PRO A 190 -15.73 1.61 0.55
N GLU A 191 -14.44 1.31 0.71
CA GLU A 191 -13.91 0.00 0.35
C GLU A 191 -14.91 -0.95 0.96
N GLN A 192 -15.59 -1.71 0.10
CA GLN A 192 -16.58 -2.66 0.55
C GLN A 192 -15.77 -3.59 1.45
N GLU A 193 -15.86 -3.39 2.77
CA GLU A 193 -14.95 -3.93 3.76
C GLU A 193 -14.78 -5.41 3.41
N SER A 194 -13.69 -5.71 2.72
CA SER A 194 -13.43 -7.06 2.28
C SER A 194 -13.18 -7.74 3.60
N LYS A 195 -14.14 -8.53 4.10
CA LYS A 195 -14.06 -9.19 5.40
C LYS A 195 -12.67 -9.76 5.53
N LEU A 196 -11.83 -9.04 6.27
CA LEU A 196 -10.41 -9.29 6.32
C LEU A 196 -10.27 -10.67 6.96
N PRO A 197 -9.44 -11.57 6.40
CA PRO A 197 -9.26 -12.87 7.01
C PRO A 197 -8.80 -12.64 8.46
N PRO A 198 -9.45 -13.29 9.45
CA PRO A 198 -9.05 -13.12 10.83
C PRO A 198 -7.57 -13.48 10.99
N LYS A 199 -6.77 -12.56 11.53
CA LYS A 199 -5.39 -12.87 11.90
C LYS A 199 -5.39 -13.76 13.14
N ASP A 200 -4.50 -14.74 13.17
CA ASP A 200 -4.37 -15.68 14.29
C ASP A 200 -3.90 -14.99 15.57
N ASP A 201 -4.16 -15.60 16.73
CA ASP A 201 -3.74 -15.10 18.05
C ASP A 201 -2.23 -14.79 18.11
N ALA A 202 -1.40 -15.55 17.39
CA ALA A 202 0.05 -15.32 17.30
C ALA A 202 0.43 -13.93 16.74
N PHE A 203 -0.43 -13.31 15.92
CA PHE A 203 -0.22 -11.95 15.42
C PHE A 203 -0.44 -10.89 16.51
N TYR A 204 -1.46 -11.09 17.35
CA TYR A 204 -1.84 -10.16 18.42
C TYR A 204 -0.99 -10.35 19.69
N ASP A 205 -0.59 -11.58 19.98
CA ASP A 205 0.25 -11.97 21.11
C ASP A 205 1.74 -11.73 20.88
N LYS A 206 2.11 -11.27 19.68
CA LYS A 206 3.51 -10.92 19.39
C LYS A 206 3.93 -9.75 20.27
N VAL A 207 4.88 -10.02 21.16
CA VAL A 207 5.47 -9.03 22.06
C VAL A 207 6.63 -8.33 21.35
N PHE A 208 6.56 -7.01 21.31
CA PHE A 208 7.62 -6.14 20.81
C PHE A 208 8.39 -5.58 22.01
N VAL A 209 9.70 -5.81 22.02
CA VAL A 209 10.56 -5.45 23.15
C VAL A 209 11.59 -4.42 22.72
N TYR A 210 11.75 -3.38 23.52
CA TYR A 210 12.88 -2.46 23.41
C TYR A 210 13.32 -1.98 24.80
N GLY A 211 14.54 -2.30 25.18
CA GLY A 211 15.02 -2.08 26.55
C GLY A 211 14.36 -3.06 27.52
N GLU A 212 13.74 -2.53 28.58
CA GLU A 212 12.90 -3.29 29.52
C GLU A 212 11.40 -3.13 29.25
N SER A 213 11.04 -2.36 28.23
CA SER A 213 9.65 -2.12 27.86
C SER A 213 9.19 -3.13 26.82
N GLU A 214 8.00 -3.67 27.08
CA GLU A 214 7.34 -4.67 26.27
C GLU A 214 5.94 -4.17 25.91
N LEU A 215 5.53 -4.37 24.66
CA LEU A 215 4.21 -4.03 24.19
C LEU A 215 3.74 -5.05 23.16
N SER A 216 2.53 -5.53 23.32
CA SER A 216 1.83 -6.37 22.35
C SER A 216 0.74 -5.59 21.64
N ARG A 217 0.36 -6.05 20.45
CA ARG A 217 -0.84 -5.53 19.76
C ARG A 217 -2.09 -5.75 20.60
N ARG A 218 -2.19 -6.89 21.28
CA ARG A 218 -3.33 -7.19 22.16
C ARG A 218 -3.48 -6.14 23.27
N GLU A 219 -2.40 -5.65 23.86
CA GLU A 219 -2.47 -4.59 24.88
C GLU A 219 -3.01 -3.29 24.30
N LEU A 220 -2.58 -2.88 23.10
CA LEU A 220 -3.11 -1.71 22.40
C LEU A 220 -4.60 -1.83 22.07
N GLU A 221 -5.04 -3.01 21.65
CA GLU A 221 -6.45 -3.28 21.34
C GLU A 221 -7.30 -3.58 22.58
N SER A 222 -6.71 -3.67 23.77
CA SER A 222 -7.41 -3.92 25.04
C SER A 222 -7.59 -2.65 25.89
N LEU A 223 -7.06 -1.51 25.42
CA LEU A 223 -7.22 -0.23 26.09
C LEU A 223 -8.70 0.21 26.10
N PRO A 224 -9.12 1.06 27.06
CA PRO A 224 -10.47 1.63 27.09
C PRO A 224 -10.88 2.33 25.78
N LYS A 225 -9.89 2.84 25.05
CA LYS A 225 -10.00 3.27 23.64
C LYS A 225 -9.08 2.37 22.81
N PRO A 226 -9.59 1.26 22.27
CA PRO A 226 -8.75 0.28 21.60
C PRO A 226 -8.21 0.86 20.30
N PHE A 227 -6.93 0.60 20.01
CA PHE A 227 -6.35 0.88 18.70
C PHE A 227 -6.69 -0.22 17.70
N ASP A 228 -6.67 0.09 16.40
CA ASP A 228 -6.73 -0.89 15.32
C ASP A 228 -5.33 -1.14 14.77
N THR A 229 -4.74 -2.27 15.17
CA THR A 229 -3.38 -2.64 14.78
C THR A 229 -3.35 -3.54 13.55
N TYR A 230 -4.50 -3.81 12.91
CA TYR A 230 -4.63 -4.79 11.84
C TYR A 230 -3.74 -4.46 10.64
N HIS A 231 -3.62 -3.18 10.30
CA HIS A 231 -2.84 -2.72 9.15
C HIS A 231 -1.39 -2.35 9.47
N ILE A 232 -0.99 -2.42 10.75
CA ILE A 232 0.32 -1.98 11.23
C ILE A 232 1.34 -3.10 11.09
N THR A 233 2.47 -2.82 10.45
CA THR A 233 3.53 -3.82 10.27
C THR A 233 4.28 -4.08 11.58
N ASP A 234 5.06 -5.17 11.62
CA ASP A 234 5.90 -5.47 12.78
C ASP A 234 7.00 -4.40 12.96
N GLU A 235 7.55 -3.86 11.86
CA GLU A 235 8.58 -2.80 11.93
C GLU A 235 8.02 -1.49 12.50
N GLU A 236 6.77 -1.17 12.17
CA GLU A 236 6.07 0.01 12.70
C GLU A 236 5.77 -0.16 14.18
N MET A 237 5.29 -1.33 14.61
CA MET A 237 5.11 -1.65 16.02
C MET A 237 6.42 -1.51 16.81
N GLU A 238 7.53 -2.03 16.28
CA GLU A 238 8.84 -1.85 16.93
C GLU A 238 9.27 -0.39 17.01
N ARG A 239 8.97 0.43 15.99
CA ARG A 239 9.25 1.88 16.04
C ARG A 239 8.42 2.57 17.11
N ILE A 240 7.15 2.21 17.26
CA ILE A 240 6.27 2.77 18.30
C ILE A 240 6.87 2.46 19.69
N VAL A 241 7.25 1.21 19.96
CA VAL A 241 7.86 0.84 21.26
C VAL A 241 9.17 1.58 21.49
N ARG A 242 10.03 1.66 20.46
CA ARG A 242 11.31 2.39 20.54
C ARG A 242 11.16 3.86 20.86
N GLU A 243 10.26 4.54 20.16
CA GLU A 243 10.04 5.98 20.35
C GLU A 243 9.37 6.24 21.72
N THR A 244 8.47 5.35 22.16
CA THR A 244 7.81 5.44 23.47
C THR A 244 8.82 5.33 24.60
N GLU A 245 9.76 4.39 24.48
CA GLU A 245 10.89 4.25 25.40
C GLU A 245 11.70 5.54 25.52
N LEU A 246 12.11 6.07 24.38
CA LEU A 246 12.99 7.22 24.35
C LEU A 246 12.31 8.48 24.91
N GLU A 247 11.05 8.73 24.54
CA GLU A 247 10.32 9.92 24.99
C GLU A 247 9.90 9.85 26.46
N THR A 248 9.47 8.68 26.93
CA THR A 248 9.18 8.48 28.36
C THR A 248 10.44 8.70 29.20
N ARG A 249 11.58 8.17 28.74
CA ARG A 249 12.87 8.36 29.37
C ARG A 249 13.28 9.83 29.43
N ASN A 250 13.08 10.56 28.33
CA ASN A 250 13.34 12.00 28.25
C ASN A 250 12.47 12.78 29.25
N ARG A 251 11.17 12.47 29.34
CA ARG A 251 10.24 13.15 30.28
C ARG A 251 10.54 12.82 31.74
N LEU A 252 10.95 11.59 32.05
CA LEU A 252 11.30 11.17 33.40
C LEU A 252 12.71 11.62 33.82
N GLY A 253 13.54 12.08 32.87
CA GLY A 253 14.92 12.50 33.15
C GLY A 253 15.86 11.36 33.52
N LEU A 254 15.56 10.14 33.07
CA LEU A 254 16.28 8.93 33.44
C LEU A 254 17.60 8.80 32.68
N ASN A 255 18.72 8.68 33.38
CA ASN A 255 20.06 8.50 32.77
C ASN A 255 20.18 7.12 32.16
N GLY A 256 20.72 6.97 30.93
CA GLY A 256 20.77 5.79 30.03
C GLY A 256 20.74 4.34 30.55
N CYS A 257 20.98 4.08 31.84
CA CYS A 257 20.94 2.76 32.48
C CYS A 257 19.78 2.57 33.47
N GLU A 258 18.99 3.60 33.78
CA GLU A 258 17.82 3.48 34.65
C GLU A 258 16.63 2.89 33.88
N PRO A 259 15.98 1.84 34.40
CA PRO A 259 14.82 1.22 33.76
C PRO A 259 13.52 1.98 34.03
N ILE A 260 12.55 1.78 33.15
CA ILE A 260 11.20 2.31 33.33
C ILE A 260 10.39 1.30 34.13
N ASP A 261 10.22 1.58 35.41
CA ASP A 261 9.41 0.76 36.32
C ASP A 261 7.90 0.95 36.06
N LEU A 262 7.27 0.02 35.35
CA LEU A 262 5.82 0.07 35.08
C LEU A 262 4.95 -0.23 36.32
N ASP A 263 5.51 -0.75 37.41
CA ASP A 263 4.81 -0.91 38.70
C ASP A 263 4.72 0.43 39.46
N ASN A 264 5.51 1.42 39.06
CA ASN A 264 5.42 2.78 39.56
C ASN A 264 4.36 3.56 38.80
N GLU A 265 3.30 3.96 39.51
CA GLU A 265 2.13 4.69 38.99
C GLU A 265 2.53 5.90 38.12
N ARG A 266 3.57 6.64 38.52
CA ARG A 266 4.04 7.82 37.77
C ARG A 266 4.75 7.47 36.47
N HIS A 267 5.53 6.39 36.45
CA HIS A 267 6.22 5.93 35.24
C HIS A 267 5.22 5.31 34.27
N SER A 268 4.28 4.52 34.79
CA SER A 268 3.19 3.91 34.02
C SER A 268 2.30 4.95 33.35
N GLU A 269 1.85 5.99 34.07
CA GLU A 269 1.05 7.08 33.49
C GLU A 269 1.77 7.79 32.34
N ILE A 270 3.05 8.14 32.53
CA ILE A 270 3.84 8.84 31.50
C ILE A 270 4.10 7.91 30.31
N TRP A 271 4.37 6.63 30.57
CA TRP A 271 4.56 5.62 29.55
C TRP A 271 3.35 5.51 28.62
N TRP A 272 2.17 5.30 29.18
CA TRP A 272 0.94 5.16 28.41
C TRP A 272 0.56 6.46 27.69
N GLU A 273 0.80 7.62 28.30
CA GLU A 273 0.56 8.93 27.66
C GLU A 273 1.44 9.14 26.43
N GLU A 274 2.73 8.81 26.50
CA GLU A 274 3.64 8.92 25.36
C GLU A 274 3.36 7.86 24.30
N MET A 275 3.01 6.65 24.73
CA MET A 275 2.62 5.56 23.84
C MET A 275 1.43 5.97 22.97
N GLU A 276 0.36 6.50 23.58
CA GLU A 276 -0.83 6.95 22.83
C GLU A 276 -0.49 8.04 21.81
N LYS A 277 0.33 9.03 22.19
CA LYS A 277 0.77 10.09 21.27
C LYS A 277 1.56 9.53 20.09
N ILE A 278 2.43 8.57 20.36
CA ILE A 278 3.30 7.98 19.35
C ILE A 278 2.48 7.07 18.44
N ALA A 279 1.62 6.20 18.96
CA ALA A 279 0.71 5.39 18.17
C ALA A 279 -0.11 6.25 17.19
N VAL A 280 -0.66 7.38 17.66
CA VAL A 280 -1.38 8.34 16.80
C VAL A 280 -0.43 9.01 15.79
N ARG A 281 0.79 9.37 16.17
CA ARG A 281 1.81 9.96 15.27
C ARG A 281 2.20 9.01 14.13
N HIS A 282 2.28 7.71 14.41
CA HIS A 282 2.54 6.68 13.40
C HIS A 282 1.27 6.30 12.60
N GLY A 283 0.15 6.96 12.86
CA GLY A 283 -1.08 6.79 12.10
C GLY A 283 -1.88 5.55 12.48
N VAL A 284 -1.66 4.97 13.67
CA VAL A 284 -2.49 3.89 14.21
C VAL A 284 -3.85 4.48 14.60
N PRO A 285 -4.95 4.13 13.90
CA PRO A 285 -6.26 4.67 14.23
C PRO A 285 -6.84 3.98 15.46
N TYR A 286 -7.72 4.67 16.18
CA TYR A 286 -8.57 4.01 17.17
C TYR A 286 -9.58 3.11 16.45
N ARG A 287 -9.83 1.91 16.98
CA ARG A 287 -10.91 1.05 16.51
C ARG A 287 -12.21 1.82 16.64
N ARG A 288 -12.99 1.88 15.56
CA ARG A 288 -14.30 2.52 15.53
C ARG A 288 -15.25 1.71 16.42
N ASP A 289 -15.84 2.36 17.42
CA ASP A 289 -16.99 1.80 18.14
C ASP A 289 -18.11 1.50 17.11
N GLU A 290 -18.67 0.29 17.16
CA GLU A 290 -19.93 -0.06 16.46
C GLU A 290 -21.12 0.75 17.00
#